data_AF-E9I116-F1
#
_entry.id   AF-E9I116-F1
#
_cell.length_a   1.000
_cell.length_b   1.000
_cell.length_c   1.000
_cell.angle_alpha   90.00
_cell.angle_beta   90.00
_cell.angle_gamma   90.00
#
_symmetry.space_group_name_H-M   'P 1'
#
loop_
_entity.id
_entity.type
_entity.pdbx_description
1 polymer ?
#
loop_
_entity_poly.entity_id
_entity_poly.type
_entity_poly.pdbx_seq_one_letter_code
_entity_poly.pdbx_strand_id
1 'polypeptide(L)'
;MGGDNWPNARKLSELFMKGPDGLGSVMNRTALFAFFGQLVSSEILMASESGCPIEMHKIDIEKCDEMYDAECTGKKFMPFHRAWYDHKTGQSPNSPREQINRMTSWIDGSFIYSTSEAWVNAMRSFTNGPFKSGDSEEMPTRNKDRVPIFTAPAPHIMRMASPEKMLPVIKEQLGRIRDADHFWFENSDNGMFTASEIEEIRQTTFHDVIFSTINISEGEIQRNVFFFRDGDPCPQPTQLNASLLTPCNFLAGYDYFAGSEGPYIYGCLLLAFVPIIAAGAGYGVVKLQNSKRRKLKARREENNNGKSVDKMVVKEWLHLNHKRLVKVKFGPDEAFYTVNRKGEKLRKVNFKGVELLTIEVTQDARKKPMLLPQEAPGTDSHLPRADAVQRAETRERREKRLEHFFCEAYALTFGPKPGEKRKMEEVTGDVVMVMRTSLSRSEFASALGMKGDDVFVKMMFNIVDKDGDGRISFQEFLDTVVLFSKGHTEDKLRIISTCATTIAMASSTK
;
A
#
# COMPACT_ATOMS: atom_id res chain seq x y z
N MET A 1 -23.31 14.76 -21.14
CA MET A 1 -22.73 15.83 -20.29
C MET A 1 -22.03 16.82 -21.19
N GLY A 2 -22.16 18.11 -20.91
CA GLY A 2 -21.54 19.15 -21.73
C GLY A 2 -20.03 18.97 -21.75
N GLY A 3 -19.42 19.01 -22.92
CA GLY A 3 -17.95 19.11 -23.03
C GLY A 3 -17.45 20.41 -22.41
N ASP A 4 -16.14 20.57 -22.30
CA ASP A 4 -15.48 21.74 -21.66
C ASP A 4 -15.94 23.11 -22.20
N ASN A 5 -16.56 23.12 -23.38
CA ASN A 5 -17.12 24.32 -24.03
C ASN A 5 -18.52 24.72 -23.55
N TRP A 6 -19.16 23.95 -22.67
CA TRP A 6 -20.51 24.25 -22.20
C TRP A 6 -20.50 25.14 -20.97
N PRO A 7 -21.45 26.08 -20.83
CA PRO A 7 -21.51 26.92 -19.64
C PRO A 7 -21.75 26.11 -18.37
N ASN A 8 -21.25 26.63 -17.25
CA ASN A 8 -21.43 26.02 -15.94
C ASN A 8 -22.92 25.85 -15.59
N ALA A 9 -23.30 24.66 -15.06
CA ALA A 9 -24.68 24.32 -14.78
C ALA A 9 -25.34 25.20 -13.71
N ARG A 10 -24.59 25.61 -12.67
CA ARG A 10 -25.10 26.54 -11.64
C ARG A 10 -25.38 27.91 -12.25
N LYS A 11 -24.46 28.42 -13.07
CA LYS A 11 -24.65 29.69 -13.79
C LYS A 11 -25.89 29.66 -14.67
N LEU A 12 -26.11 28.59 -15.42
CA LEU A 12 -27.32 28.42 -16.23
C LEU A 12 -28.59 28.35 -15.36
N SER A 13 -28.53 27.63 -14.24
CA SER A 13 -29.62 27.56 -13.28
C SER A 13 -29.99 28.95 -12.74
N GLU A 14 -29.01 29.77 -12.37
CA GLU A 14 -29.28 31.14 -11.94
C GLU A 14 -29.87 31.99 -13.06
N LEU A 15 -29.34 31.91 -14.28
CA LEU A 15 -29.81 32.72 -15.40
C LEU A 15 -31.24 32.38 -15.84
N PHE A 16 -31.60 31.09 -15.88
CA PHE A 16 -32.91 30.64 -16.36
C PHE A 16 -33.94 30.41 -15.27
N MET A 17 -33.51 30.02 -14.07
CA MET A 17 -34.38 29.58 -12.99
C MET A 17 -34.45 30.60 -11.85
N LYS A 18 -33.64 31.67 -11.80
CA LYS A 18 -33.85 32.75 -10.84
C LYS A 18 -35.02 33.62 -11.31
N GLY A 19 -35.96 33.89 -10.41
CA GLY A 19 -37.13 34.71 -10.72
C GLY A 19 -38.03 34.86 -9.51
N PRO A 20 -39.00 35.78 -9.57
CA PRO A 20 -39.98 35.97 -8.50
C PRO A 20 -40.83 34.70 -8.32
N ASP A 21 -41.15 34.41 -7.08
CA ASP A 21 -42.10 33.39 -6.67
C ASP A 21 -43.51 33.99 -6.51
N GLY A 22 -44.50 33.18 -6.12
CA GLY A 22 -45.88 33.65 -5.99
C GLY A 22 -46.60 33.91 -7.31
N LEU A 23 -46.06 33.43 -8.43
CA LEU A 23 -46.74 33.49 -9.73
C LEU A 23 -47.70 32.31 -9.88
N GLY A 24 -48.99 32.61 -10.04
CA GLY A 24 -50.04 31.61 -10.30
C GLY A 24 -49.91 30.97 -11.68
N SER A 25 -50.50 29.79 -11.85
CA SER A 25 -50.56 29.12 -13.15
C SER A 25 -51.47 29.90 -14.11
N VAL A 26 -50.99 30.24 -15.31
CA VAL A 26 -51.79 30.88 -16.37
C VAL A 26 -53.02 30.06 -16.75
N MET A 27 -52.94 28.73 -16.57
CA MET A 27 -54.02 27.79 -16.89
C MET A 27 -54.78 27.33 -15.64
N ASN A 28 -54.59 27.98 -14.48
CA ASN A 28 -55.16 27.58 -13.19
C ASN A 28 -54.98 26.09 -12.85
N ARG A 29 -53.82 25.53 -13.15
CA ARG A 29 -53.47 24.16 -12.75
C ARG A 29 -53.28 24.10 -11.23
N THR A 30 -53.85 23.10 -10.58
CA THR A 30 -53.70 22.90 -9.13
C THR A 30 -52.32 22.34 -8.79
N ALA A 31 -51.90 22.51 -7.53
CA ALA A 31 -50.68 21.85 -7.06
C ALA A 31 -50.76 20.32 -7.21
N LEU A 32 -51.95 19.74 -6.98
CA LEU A 32 -52.21 18.32 -7.16
C LEU A 32 -51.85 17.82 -8.56
N PHE A 33 -52.12 18.60 -9.62
CA PHE A 33 -51.72 18.24 -10.98
C PHE A 33 -50.19 18.09 -11.11
N ALA A 34 -49.41 18.97 -10.49
CA ALA A 34 -47.95 18.88 -10.54
C ALA A 34 -47.43 17.64 -9.78
N PHE A 35 -47.97 17.35 -8.60
CA PHE A 35 -47.61 16.15 -7.82
C PHE A 35 -48.04 14.85 -8.51
N PHE A 36 -49.23 14.83 -9.11
CA PHE A 36 -49.70 13.69 -9.89
C PHE A 36 -48.83 13.48 -11.15
N GLY A 37 -48.39 14.55 -11.80
CA GLY A 37 -47.40 14.47 -12.87
C GLY A 37 -46.07 13.87 -12.42
N GLN A 38 -45.61 14.21 -11.21
CA GLN A 38 -44.43 13.59 -10.61
C GLN A 38 -44.65 12.11 -10.32
N LEU A 39 -45.84 11.72 -9.84
CA LEU A 39 -46.21 10.32 -9.63
C LEU A 39 -46.10 9.53 -10.94
N VAL A 40 -46.73 10.02 -12.01
CA VAL A 40 -46.68 9.41 -13.35
C VAL A 40 -45.25 9.36 -13.90
N SER A 41 -44.45 10.41 -13.68
CA SER A 41 -43.03 10.38 -14.10
C SER A 41 -42.21 9.36 -13.32
N SER A 42 -42.51 9.16 -12.03
CA SER A 42 -41.78 8.22 -11.17
C SER A 42 -42.17 6.78 -11.44
N GLU A 43 -43.37 6.56 -11.99
CA GLU A 43 -43.87 5.27 -12.45
C GLU A 43 -43.07 4.76 -13.65
N ILE A 44 -42.90 5.59 -14.68
CA ILE A 44 -42.32 5.14 -15.95
C ILE A 44 -40.81 5.28 -16.03
N LEU A 45 -40.18 6.04 -15.13
CA LEU A 45 -38.77 6.39 -15.24
C LEU A 45 -38.07 6.58 -13.89
N MET A 46 -37.00 5.82 -13.69
CA MET A 46 -36.01 6.06 -12.65
C MET A 46 -34.60 5.86 -13.21
N ALA A 47 -33.96 6.96 -13.58
CA ALA A 47 -32.62 6.97 -14.19
C ALA A 47 -31.67 7.98 -13.53
N SER A 48 -31.94 8.40 -12.29
CA SER A 48 -31.12 9.38 -11.56
C SER A 48 -30.19 8.76 -10.52
N GLU A 49 -30.34 7.47 -10.23
CA GLU A 49 -29.55 6.79 -9.20
C GLU A 49 -28.09 6.60 -9.60
N SER A 50 -27.18 6.85 -8.65
CA SER A 50 -25.75 6.71 -8.88
C SER A 50 -25.35 5.29 -9.26
N GLY A 51 -24.63 5.16 -10.38
CA GLY A 51 -24.13 3.88 -10.86
C GLY A 51 -22.80 3.43 -10.24
N CYS A 52 -22.42 2.19 -10.54
CA CYS A 52 -21.09 1.63 -10.27
C CYS A 52 -20.31 1.45 -11.59
N PRO A 53 -19.02 1.84 -11.66
CA PRO A 53 -18.24 2.53 -10.62
C PRO A 53 -18.75 3.95 -10.34
N ILE A 54 -18.46 4.48 -9.14
CA ILE A 54 -18.87 5.82 -8.76
C ILE A 54 -18.09 6.84 -9.60
N GLU A 55 -18.79 7.44 -10.56
CA GLU A 55 -18.29 8.56 -11.37
C GLU A 55 -18.89 9.85 -10.81
N MET A 56 -18.04 10.73 -10.28
CA MET A 56 -18.45 12.03 -9.73
C MET A 56 -17.92 13.17 -10.59
N HIS A 57 -18.82 14.04 -10.99
CA HIS A 57 -18.53 15.31 -11.64
C HIS A 57 -18.78 16.44 -10.66
N LYS A 58 -17.91 17.45 -10.70
CA LYS A 58 -18.05 18.65 -9.88
C LYS A 58 -18.80 19.69 -10.67
N ILE A 59 -19.87 20.22 -10.09
CA ILE A 59 -20.48 21.47 -10.57
C ILE A 59 -19.81 22.58 -9.79
N ASP A 60 -18.89 23.30 -10.43
CA ASP A 60 -18.17 24.39 -9.78
C ASP A 60 -19.14 25.50 -9.39
N ILE A 61 -18.98 26.03 -8.17
CA ILE A 61 -19.79 27.15 -7.68
C ILE A 61 -18.98 28.43 -7.89
N GLU A 62 -19.62 29.45 -8.46
CA GLU A 62 -18.97 30.75 -8.64
C GLU A 62 -18.66 31.39 -7.27
N LYS A 63 -17.55 32.11 -7.20
CA LYS A 63 -17.15 32.79 -5.95
C LYS A 63 -18.24 33.77 -5.54
N CYS A 64 -18.60 33.77 -4.26
CA CYS A 64 -19.69 34.60 -3.71
C CYS A 64 -21.09 34.20 -4.19
N ASP A 65 -21.31 32.95 -4.61
CA ASP A 65 -22.66 32.44 -4.85
C ASP A 65 -23.53 32.60 -3.60
N GLU A 66 -24.70 33.23 -3.77
CA GLU A 66 -25.61 33.62 -2.71
C GLU A 66 -26.01 32.46 -1.78
N MET A 67 -26.18 31.25 -2.34
CA MET A 67 -26.70 30.10 -1.62
C MET A 67 -25.60 29.13 -1.17
N TYR A 68 -24.62 28.87 -2.04
CA TYR A 68 -23.64 27.81 -1.81
C TYR A 68 -22.28 28.37 -1.32
N ASP A 69 -21.90 29.61 -1.67
CA ASP A 69 -20.61 30.24 -1.30
C ASP A 69 -20.76 31.66 -0.73
N ALA A 70 -21.67 31.83 0.25
CA ALA A 70 -21.91 33.13 0.89
C ALA A 70 -20.65 33.77 1.53
N GLU A 71 -19.67 32.96 1.94
CA GLU A 71 -18.39 33.41 2.51
C GLU A 71 -17.35 33.80 1.43
N CYS A 72 -17.70 33.75 0.14
CA CYS A 72 -16.84 34.14 -0.96
C CYS A 72 -15.50 33.37 -1.02
N THR A 73 -15.47 32.10 -0.64
CA THR A 73 -14.24 31.30 -0.60
C THR A 73 -13.72 30.96 -2.00
N GLY A 74 -14.62 30.82 -2.98
CA GLY A 74 -14.32 30.43 -4.36
C GLY A 74 -13.78 29.01 -4.52
N LYS A 75 -13.95 28.14 -3.51
CA LYS A 75 -13.44 26.76 -3.52
C LYS A 75 -14.54 25.70 -3.42
N LYS A 76 -15.80 26.12 -3.35
CA LYS A 76 -16.94 25.23 -3.18
C LYS A 76 -17.38 24.64 -4.52
N PHE A 77 -17.87 23.42 -4.47
CA PHE A 77 -18.43 22.71 -5.62
C PHE A 77 -19.58 21.83 -5.15
N MET A 78 -20.54 21.56 -6.02
CA MET A 78 -21.61 20.60 -5.77
C MET A 78 -21.22 19.24 -6.38
N PRO A 79 -21.18 18.15 -5.59
CA PRO A 79 -20.89 16.82 -6.13
C PRO A 79 -22.12 16.31 -6.90
N PHE A 80 -21.91 15.91 -8.16
CA PHE A 80 -22.92 15.28 -9.01
C PHE A 80 -22.47 13.89 -9.43
N HIS A 81 -23.21 12.87 -9.03
CA HIS A 81 -22.92 11.49 -9.37
C HIS A 81 -23.61 11.08 -10.67
N ARG A 82 -22.91 10.33 -11.51
CA ARG A 82 -23.50 9.80 -12.74
C ARG A 82 -24.52 8.73 -12.44
N ALA A 83 -25.61 8.79 -13.21
CA ALA A 83 -26.60 7.75 -13.23
C ALA A 83 -26.03 6.39 -13.67
N TRP A 84 -26.71 5.32 -13.26
CA TRP A 84 -26.48 3.97 -13.76
C TRP A 84 -26.63 3.88 -15.29
N TYR A 85 -25.82 3.01 -15.90
CA TYR A 85 -25.81 2.79 -17.34
C TYR A 85 -25.63 1.30 -17.69
N ASP A 86 -25.99 0.91 -18.91
CA ASP A 86 -25.78 -0.45 -19.40
C ASP A 86 -24.29 -0.70 -19.61
N HIS A 87 -23.73 -1.65 -18.86
CA HIS A 87 -22.32 -2.03 -18.92
C HIS A 87 -21.88 -2.58 -20.29
N LYS A 88 -22.82 -3.01 -21.13
CA LYS A 88 -22.55 -3.41 -22.53
C LYS A 88 -22.33 -2.21 -23.45
N THR A 89 -22.73 -1.01 -23.01
CA THR A 89 -22.64 0.24 -23.77
C THR A 89 -21.55 1.16 -23.20
N GLY A 90 -21.21 2.23 -23.92
CA GLY A 90 -20.25 3.23 -23.44
C GLY A 90 -18.78 2.81 -23.48
N GLN A 91 -18.45 1.73 -24.19
CA GLN A 91 -17.09 1.21 -24.34
C GLN A 91 -16.42 1.64 -25.66
N SER A 92 -17.19 2.11 -26.64
CA SER A 92 -16.65 2.54 -27.94
C SER A 92 -17.48 3.69 -28.52
N PRO A 93 -16.93 4.48 -29.46
CA PRO A 93 -17.68 5.55 -30.12
C PRO A 93 -18.94 5.08 -30.84
N ASN A 94 -18.95 3.83 -31.34
CA ASN A 94 -20.08 3.23 -32.04
C ASN A 94 -21.13 2.60 -31.09
N SER A 95 -20.81 2.51 -29.80
CA SER A 95 -21.74 2.07 -28.76
C SER A 95 -21.64 3.08 -27.61
N PRO A 96 -22.25 4.27 -27.78
CA PRO A 96 -22.26 5.30 -26.75
C PRO A 96 -23.00 4.80 -25.51
N ARG A 97 -22.76 5.45 -24.38
CA ARG A 97 -23.33 5.04 -23.10
C ARG A 97 -24.84 5.29 -23.04
N GLU A 98 -25.61 4.27 -22.66
CA GLU A 98 -27.06 4.35 -22.48
C GLU A 98 -27.45 4.19 -21.00
N GLN A 99 -28.36 5.03 -20.50
CA GLN A 99 -28.82 4.99 -19.11
C GLN A 99 -29.84 3.86 -18.91
N ILE A 100 -29.77 3.20 -17.75
CA ILE A 100 -30.75 2.17 -17.40
C ILE A 100 -31.94 2.83 -16.69
N ASN A 101 -33.15 2.48 -17.11
CA ASN A 101 -34.35 2.73 -16.35
C ASN A 101 -34.50 1.63 -15.27
N ARG A 102 -34.59 2.04 -14.01
CA ARG A 102 -34.78 1.13 -12.86
C ARG A 102 -36.25 0.84 -12.55
N MET A 103 -37.17 1.55 -13.18
CA MET A 103 -38.60 1.24 -13.13
C MET A 103 -39.06 0.47 -14.36
N THR A 104 -40.25 -0.13 -14.29
CA THR A 104 -40.95 -0.59 -15.48
C THR A 104 -41.20 0.62 -16.38
N SER A 105 -41.10 0.43 -17.69
CA SER A 105 -41.39 1.54 -18.63
C SER A 105 -42.90 1.66 -18.93
N TRP A 106 -43.71 0.78 -18.33
CA TRP A 106 -45.15 0.71 -18.45
C TRP A 106 -45.84 1.55 -17.38
N ILE A 107 -47.12 1.83 -17.57
CA ILE A 107 -47.96 2.44 -16.52
C ILE A 107 -48.79 1.30 -15.93
N ASP A 108 -48.16 0.51 -15.06
CA ASP A 108 -48.65 -0.79 -14.57
C ASP A 108 -48.94 -0.80 -13.05
N GLY A 109 -48.87 0.37 -12.40
CA GLY A 109 -49.05 0.52 -10.97
C GLY A 109 -47.80 0.17 -10.16
N SER A 110 -46.60 0.19 -10.76
CA SER A 110 -45.35 -0.18 -10.09
C SER A 110 -45.02 0.72 -8.89
N PHE A 111 -45.48 1.96 -8.85
CA PHE A 111 -45.31 2.84 -7.70
C PHE A 111 -46.14 2.37 -6.48
N ILE A 112 -47.23 1.61 -6.70
CA ILE A 112 -48.06 0.99 -5.66
C ILE A 112 -47.55 -0.41 -5.34
N TYR A 113 -47.33 -1.23 -6.37
CA TYR A 113 -47.07 -2.66 -6.23
C TYR A 113 -45.59 -3.03 -6.30
N SER A 114 -44.70 -2.07 -6.57
CA SER A 114 -43.27 -2.25 -6.83
C SER A 114 -42.96 -3.06 -8.09
N THR A 115 -41.72 -2.92 -8.57
CA THR A 115 -41.13 -3.73 -9.64
C THR A 115 -40.55 -5.05 -9.12
N SER A 116 -40.58 -5.29 -7.81
CA SER A 116 -40.06 -6.49 -7.17
C SER A 116 -41.17 -7.31 -6.52
N GLU A 117 -41.31 -8.57 -6.96
CA GLU A 117 -42.26 -9.51 -6.38
C GLU A 117 -42.01 -9.75 -4.88
N ALA A 118 -40.74 -9.81 -4.47
CA ALA A 118 -40.39 -9.94 -3.05
C ALA A 118 -40.93 -8.75 -2.22
N TRP A 119 -40.90 -7.55 -2.81
CA TRP A 119 -41.39 -6.34 -2.16
C TRP A 119 -42.92 -6.33 -2.04
N VAL A 120 -43.64 -6.65 -3.12
CA VAL A 120 -45.11 -6.72 -3.07
C VAL A 120 -45.57 -7.78 -2.07
N ASN A 121 -44.91 -8.94 -2.05
CA ASN A 121 -45.22 -10.02 -1.11
C ASN A 121 -44.94 -9.60 0.35
N ALA A 122 -43.92 -8.77 0.59
CA ALA A 122 -43.67 -8.23 1.93
C ALA A 122 -44.78 -7.26 2.39
N MET A 123 -45.38 -6.50 1.47
CA MET A 123 -46.43 -5.52 1.77
C MET A 123 -47.84 -6.11 1.85
N ARG A 124 -48.10 -7.29 1.26
CA ARG A 124 -49.46 -7.91 1.24
C ARG A 124 -49.81 -8.60 2.55
N SER A 125 -51.07 -8.50 2.98
CA SER A 125 -51.56 -9.24 4.17
C SER A 125 -51.74 -10.73 3.92
N PHE A 126 -51.97 -11.11 2.65
CA PHE A 126 -52.42 -12.44 2.21
C PHE A 126 -53.73 -12.91 2.84
N THR A 127 -54.50 -12.00 3.43
CA THR A 127 -55.81 -12.27 4.03
C THR A 127 -56.86 -11.35 3.41
N ASN A 128 -57.73 -11.89 2.55
CA ASN A 128 -58.75 -11.13 1.81
C ASN A 128 -58.23 -10.08 0.81
N GLY A 129 -56.93 -10.07 0.49
CA GLY A 129 -56.35 -9.25 -0.59
C GLY A 129 -55.83 -7.82 -0.32
N PRO A 130 -55.89 -7.19 0.87
CA PRO A 130 -55.33 -5.87 1.10
C PRO A 130 -53.80 -5.89 1.35
N PHE A 131 -53.22 -4.68 1.36
CA PHE A 131 -51.90 -4.46 1.93
C PHE A 131 -51.94 -4.55 3.46
N LYS A 132 -50.78 -4.78 4.08
CA LYS A 132 -50.59 -4.69 5.53
C LYS A 132 -50.75 -3.23 5.95
N SER A 133 -51.68 -2.98 6.87
CA SER A 133 -51.79 -1.70 7.58
C SER A 133 -50.79 -1.64 8.74
N GLY A 134 -50.31 -0.42 9.01
CA GLY A 134 -49.42 -0.13 10.13
C GLY A 134 -50.15 0.06 11.45
N ASP A 135 -49.54 0.84 12.34
CA ASP A 135 -50.14 1.18 13.65
C ASP A 135 -51.45 2.00 13.50
N SER A 136 -51.64 2.66 12.35
CA SER A 136 -52.91 3.23 11.90
C SER A 136 -53.41 2.43 10.70
N GLU A 137 -54.70 2.14 10.67
CA GLU A 137 -55.35 1.39 9.58
C GLU A 137 -55.23 2.12 8.23
N GLU A 138 -55.06 3.45 8.27
CA GLU A 138 -54.98 4.33 7.08
C GLU A 138 -53.57 4.44 6.47
N MET A 139 -52.54 3.89 7.13
CA MET A 139 -51.14 4.04 6.69
C MET A 139 -50.46 2.69 6.49
N PRO A 140 -49.57 2.56 5.49
CA PRO A 140 -48.78 1.35 5.31
C PRO A 140 -47.84 1.09 6.50
N THR A 141 -47.44 -0.17 6.68
CA THR A 141 -46.49 -0.56 7.73
C THR A 141 -45.20 0.26 7.67
N ARG A 142 -44.71 0.71 8.83
CA ARG A 142 -43.42 1.41 8.92
C ARG A 142 -42.28 0.48 8.50
N ASN A 143 -41.33 1.03 7.76
CA ASN A 143 -40.12 0.33 7.33
C ASN A 143 -39.12 0.12 8.48
N LYS A 144 -39.42 -0.83 9.36
CA LYS A 144 -38.54 -1.23 10.48
C LYS A 144 -37.31 -1.99 9.99
N ASP A 145 -37.42 -2.65 8.84
CA ASP A 145 -36.37 -3.47 8.22
C ASP A 145 -35.33 -2.63 7.45
N ARG A 146 -35.48 -1.29 7.45
CA ARG A 146 -34.58 -0.32 6.81
C ARG A 146 -34.29 -0.62 5.34
N VAL A 147 -35.28 -1.16 4.64
CA VAL A 147 -35.14 -1.39 3.21
C VAL A 147 -35.07 -0.03 2.52
N PRO A 148 -34.22 0.17 1.49
CA PRO A 148 -34.13 1.47 0.82
C PRO A 148 -35.47 1.88 0.22
N ILE A 149 -36.24 2.69 0.95
CA ILE A 149 -37.44 3.33 0.44
C ILE A 149 -37.00 4.58 -0.30
N PHE A 150 -37.35 4.63 -1.58
CA PHE A 150 -37.11 5.80 -2.40
C PHE A 150 -38.06 6.90 -1.96
N THR A 151 -37.53 7.89 -1.23
CA THR A 151 -38.21 9.17 -1.05
C THR A 151 -37.84 10.06 -2.23
N ALA A 152 -38.83 10.35 -3.08
CA ALA A 152 -38.62 11.33 -4.14
C ALA A 152 -38.29 12.69 -3.50
N PRO A 153 -37.35 13.47 -4.07
CA PRO A 153 -37.06 14.80 -3.58
C PRO A 153 -38.33 15.66 -3.65
N ALA A 154 -38.46 16.60 -2.70
CA ALA A 154 -39.60 17.48 -2.63
C ALA A 154 -39.70 18.32 -3.93
N PRO A 155 -40.89 18.41 -4.57
CA PRO A 155 -41.03 18.97 -5.91
C PRO A 155 -40.74 20.48 -6.04
N HIS A 156 -40.56 21.21 -4.94
CA HIS A 156 -40.14 22.61 -5.00
C HIS A 156 -38.75 22.80 -5.65
N ILE A 157 -37.97 21.71 -5.79
CA ILE A 157 -36.65 21.70 -6.45
C ILE A 157 -36.78 21.52 -7.97
N MET A 158 -37.95 21.13 -8.47
CA MET A 158 -38.18 20.85 -9.89
C MET A 158 -38.97 21.97 -10.54
N ARG A 159 -38.31 22.85 -11.31
CA ARG A 159 -39.04 23.77 -12.20
C ARG A 159 -39.12 23.19 -13.61
N MET A 160 -40.26 23.41 -14.26
CA MET A 160 -40.51 22.94 -15.61
C MET A 160 -39.74 23.80 -16.63
N ALA A 161 -39.06 23.14 -17.57
CA ALA A 161 -38.55 23.82 -18.76
C ALA A 161 -39.71 24.24 -19.69
N SER A 162 -39.40 25.01 -20.73
CA SER A 162 -40.41 25.51 -21.67
C SER A 162 -41.26 24.37 -22.28
N PRO A 163 -42.60 24.43 -22.19
CA PRO A 163 -43.49 23.39 -22.70
C PRO A 163 -43.40 23.15 -24.21
N GLU A 164 -43.03 24.16 -24.99
CA GLU A 164 -43.08 24.11 -26.46
C GLU A 164 -42.20 23.01 -27.08
N LYS A 165 -41.08 22.68 -26.42
CA LYS A 165 -40.16 21.63 -26.88
C LYS A 165 -40.40 20.29 -26.21
N MET A 166 -40.93 20.29 -24.98
CA MET A 166 -41.10 19.05 -24.20
C MET A 166 -42.45 18.38 -24.45
N LEU A 167 -43.51 19.15 -24.73
CA LEU A 167 -44.85 18.61 -24.91
C LEU A 167 -44.95 17.59 -26.07
N PRO A 168 -44.32 17.81 -27.24
CA PRO A 168 -44.32 16.80 -28.30
C PRO A 168 -43.65 15.50 -27.87
N VAL A 169 -42.50 15.58 -27.18
CA VAL A 169 -41.75 14.42 -26.69
C VAL A 169 -42.55 13.64 -25.66
N ILE A 170 -43.19 14.33 -24.71
CA ILE A 170 -44.03 13.70 -23.68
C ILE A 170 -45.24 13.02 -24.33
N LYS A 171 -45.90 13.71 -25.27
CA LYS A 171 -47.08 13.17 -25.98
C LYS A 171 -46.72 11.92 -26.80
N GLU A 172 -45.61 11.97 -27.53
CA GLU A 172 -45.10 10.82 -28.28
C GLU A 172 -44.76 9.66 -27.33
N GLN A 173 -44.03 9.93 -26.24
CA GLN A 173 -43.62 8.89 -25.28
C GLN A 173 -44.83 8.20 -24.65
N LEU A 174 -45.82 8.97 -24.17
CA LEU A 174 -47.04 8.40 -23.57
C LEU A 174 -47.89 7.67 -24.62
N GLY A 175 -47.94 8.16 -25.86
CA GLY A 175 -48.60 7.45 -26.96
C GLY A 175 -47.96 6.09 -27.23
N ARG A 176 -46.63 6.03 -27.30
CA ARG A 176 -45.89 4.77 -27.49
C ARG A 176 -46.10 3.79 -26.34
N ILE A 177 -46.12 4.27 -25.09
CA ILE A 177 -46.37 3.41 -23.93
C ILE A 177 -47.77 2.80 -24.04
N ARG A 178 -48.79 3.63 -24.24
CA ARG A 178 -50.17 3.19 -24.40
C ARG A 178 -50.34 2.16 -25.52
N ASP A 179 -49.86 2.50 -26.71
CA ASP A 179 -50.13 1.73 -27.93
C ASP A 179 -49.36 0.39 -27.95
N ALA A 180 -48.23 0.30 -27.25
CA ALA A 180 -47.39 -0.90 -27.18
C ALA A 180 -47.68 -1.79 -25.95
N ASP A 181 -48.46 -1.30 -24.99
CA ASP A 181 -48.73 -2.02 -23.74
C ASP A 181 -49.84 -3.07 -23.95
N HIS A 182 -49.44 -4.34 -23.90
CA HIS A 182 -50.37 -5.46 -23.98
C HIS A 182 -51.40 -5.45 -22.83
N PHE A 183 -51.01 -4.96 -21.65
CA PHE A 183 -51.82 -4.88 -20.44
C PHE A 183 -52.60 -3.56 -20.34
N TRP A 184 -52.57 -2.71 -21.38
CA TRP A 184 -53.39 -1.50 -21.40
C TRP A 184 -54.87 -1.86 -21.23
N PHE A 185 -55.57 -1.17 -20.32
CA PHE A 185 -56.94 -1.55 -19.94
C PHE A 185 -57.95 -1.48 -21.09
N GLU A 186 -57.71 -0.63 -22.10
CA GLU A 186 -58.57 -0.53 -23.30
C GLU A 186 -58.27 -1.62 -24.34
N ASN A 187 -57.21 -2.40 -24.16
CA ASN A 187 -56.86 -3.49 -25.07
C ASN A 187 -57.75 -4.71 -24.81
N SER A 188 -58.80 -4.87 -25.61
CA SER A 188 -59.74 -6.00 -25.49
C SER A 188 -59.11 -7.37 -25.73
N ASP A 189 -57.97 -7.45 -26.41
CA ASP A 189 -57.33 -8.72 -26.78
C ASP A 189 -56.68 -9.42 -25.58
N ASN A 190 -56.43 -8.70 -24.49
CA ASN A 190 -55.81 -9.24 -23.28
C ASN A 190 -56.81 -9.93 -22.33
N GLY A 191 -58.12 -9.74 -22.56
CA GLY A 191 -59.19 -10.39 -21.81
C GLY A 191 -59.31 -9.99 -20.33
N MET A 192 -58.73 -8.87 -19.90
CA MET A 192 -58.77 -8.44 -18.48
C MET A 192 -60.10 -7.83 -18.07
N PHE A 193 -60.71 -7.06 -18.97
CA PHE A 193 -61.92 -6.30 -18.70
C PHE A 193 -62.96 -6.54 -19.80
N THR A 194 -64.21 -6.58 -19.39
CA THR A 194 -65.37 -6.52 -20.28
C THR A 194 -65.54 -5.11 -20.85
N ALA A 195 -66.27 -4.97 -21.97
CA ALA A 195 -66.52 -3.67 -22.57
C ALA A 195 -67.25 -2.69 -21.61
N SER A 196 -68.09 -3.20 -20.71
CA SER A 196 -68.73 -2.39 -19.67
C SER A 196 -67.76 -1.90 -18.60
N GLU A 197 -66.83 -2.75 -18.17
CA GLU A 197 -65.81 -2.37 -17.18
C GLU A 197 -64.80 -1.37 -17.78
N ILE A 198 -64.45 -1.51 -19.06
CA ILE A 198 -63.60 -0.52 -19.76
C ILE A 198 -64.27 0.86 -19.77
N GLU A 199 -65.57 0.92 -20.03
CA GLU A 199 -66.32 2.18 -20.02
C GLU A 199 -66.43 2.76 -18.60
N GLU A 200 -66.61 1.92 -17.57
CA GLU A 200 -66.57 2.34 -16.17
C GLU A 200 -65.20 2.94 -15.79
N ILE A 201 -64.11 2.28 -16.16
CA ILE A 201 -62.75 2.78 -15.91
C ILE A 201 -62.50 4.10 -16.66
N ARG A 202 -62.99 4.24 -17.89
CA ARG A 202 -62.88 5.49 -18.67
C ARG A 202 -63.61 6.66 -18.03
N GLN A 203 -64.75 6.40 -17.39
CA GLN A 203 -65.55 7.44 -16.73
C GLN A 203 -65.01 7.79 -15.34
N THR A 204 -64.19 6.91 -14.76
CA THR A 204 -63.57 7.13 -13.45
C THR A 204 -62.52 8.24 -13.53
N THR A 205 -62.65 9.24 -12.67
CA THR A 205 -61.72 10.37 -12.57
C THR A 205 -60.97 10.34 -11.24
N PHE A 206 -59.90 11.13 -11.11
CA PHE A 206 -59.16 11.22 -9.84
C PHE A 206 -60.00 11.86 -8.71
N HIS A 207 -61.05 12.62 -9.06
CA HIS A 207 -62.06 13.08 -8.10
C HIS A 207 -62.74 11.88 -7.42
N ASP A 208 -63.13 10.86 -8.19
CA ASP A 208 -63.86 9.70 -7.67
C ASP A 208 -62.98 8.83 -6.77
N VAL A 209 -61.69 8.75 -7.09
CA VAL A 209 -60.67 8.12 -6.22
C VAL A 209 -60.54 8.86 -4.90
N ILE A 210 -60.45 10.20 -4.90
CA ILE A 210 -60.40 11.00 -3.66
C ILE A 210 -61.71 10.86 -2.87
N PHE A 211 -62.85 10.94 -3.55
CA PHE A 211 -64.17 10.86 -2.95
C PHE A 211 -64.40 9.53 -2.22
N SER A 212 -64.01 8.41 -2.85
CA SER A 212 -64.11 7.07 -2.27
C SER A 212 -63.13 6.79 -1.13
N THR A 213 -62.01 7.52 -1.06
CA THR A 213 -60.94 7.25 -0.07
C THR A 213 -60.98 8.16 1.15
N ILE A 214 -61.36 9.44 1.01
CA ILE A 214 -61.24 10.45 2.08
C ILE A 214 -62.57 10.69 2.83
N ASN A 215 -63.66 9.99 2.47
CA ASN A 215 -64.99 10.14 3.09
C ASN A 215 -65.47 11.60 3.16
N ILE A 216 -65.49 12.25 2.00
CA ILE A 216 -65.89 13.65 1.83
C ILE A 216 -67.34 13.78 1.33
N SER A 217 -67.95 14.94 1.56
CA SER A 217 -69.32 15.22 1.09
C SER A 217 -69.34 15.68 -0.37
N GLU A 218 -70.46 15.44 -1.06
CA GLU A 218 -70.62 15.91 -2.44
C GLU A 218 -70.55 17.45 -2.51
N GLY A 219 -69.68 17.97 -3.38
CA GLY A 219 -69.49 19.42 -3.57
C GLY A 219 -68.38 20.06 -2.72
N GLU A 220 -67.64 19.29 -1.92
CA GLU A 220 -66.48 19.83 -1.17
C GLU A 220 -65.22 20.00 -2.04
N ILE A 221 -65.14 19.25 -3.13
CA ILE A 221 -64.06 19.31 -4.12
C ILE A 221 -64.62 19.45 -5.53
N GLN A 222 -63.84 20.06 -6.43
CA GLN A 222 -64.22 20.22 -7.83
C GLN A 222 -64.11 18.89 -8.59
N ARG A 223 -64.99 18.69 -9.59
CA ARG A 223 -65.01 17.46 -10.41
C ARG A 223 -63.70 17.18 -11.14
N ASN A 224 -63.01 18.22 -11.62
CA ASN A 224 -61.68 18.08 -12.21
C ASN A 224 -60.62 18.68 -11.28
N VAL A 225 -60.15 17.87 -10.33
CA VAL A 225 -59.20 18.27 -9.28
C VAL A 225 -57.84 18.77 -9.78
N PHE A 226 -57.53 18.62 -11.06
CA PHE A 226 -56.29 19.09 -11.67
C PHE A 226 -56.32 20.55 -12.09
N PHE A 227 -57.51 21.14 -12.20
CA PHE A 227 -57.71 22.54 -12.55
C PHE A 227 -58.61 23.20 -11.51
N PHE A 228 -58.41 24.49 -11.30
CA PHE A 228 -59.30 25.30 -10.48
C PHE A 228 -59.97 26.34 -11.37
N ARG A 229 -61.29 26.45 -11.29
CA ARG A 229 -62.10 27.40 -12.06
C ARG A 229 -62.94 28.26 -11.12
N ASP A 230 -63.32 29.43 -11.61
CA ASP A 230 -64.22 30.30 -10.87
C ASP A 230 -65.56 29.59 -10.63
N GLY A 231 -65.96 29.50 -9.36
CA GLY A 231 -67.14 28.75 -8.93
C GLY A 231 -66.86 27.37 -8.34
N ASP A 232 -65.61 26.88 -8.43
CA ASP A 232 -65.20 25.66 -7.73
C ASP A 232 -65.20 25.89 -6.20
N PRO A 233 -65.47 24.83 -5.40
CA PRO A 233 -65.46 24.92 -3.95
C PRO A 233 -64.05 25.20 -3.41
N CYS A 234 -63.99 25.82 -2.22
CA CYS A 234 -62.75 26.03 -1.47
C CYS A 234 -61.64 26.78 -2.25
N PRO A 235 -61.87 28.05 -2.68
CA PRO A 235 -60.82 28.85 -3.30
C PRO A 235 -59.64 29.04 -2.34
N GLN A 236 -58.42 28.97 -2.87
CA GLN A 236 -57.23 29.24 -2.07
C GLN A 236 -57.27 30.67 -1.51
N PRO A 237 -56.90 30.91 -0.23
CA PRO A 237 -56.98 32.24 0.36
C PRO A 237 -56.11 33.28 -0.35
N THR A 238 -54.89 32.88 -0.71
CA THR A 238 -53.91 33.72 -1.40
C THR A 238 -52.97 32.83 -2.23
N GLN A 239 -52.31 33.41 -3.24
CA GLN A 239 -51.23 32.74 -3.94
C GLN A 239 -49.98 32.73 -3.05
N LEU A 240 -49.50 31.53 -2.72
CA LEU A 240 -48.36 31.34 -1.81
C LEU A 240 -47.07 31.93 -2.37
N ASN A 241 -46.33 32.62 -1.50
CA ASN A 241 -44.98 33.13 -1.75
C ASN A 241 -44.06 32.79 -0.55
N ALA A 242 -42.75 32.94 -0.73
CA ALA A 242 -41.71 32.61 0.22
C ALA A 242 -41.77 33.49 1.48
N SER A 243 -42.34 34.70 1.40
CA SER A 243 -42.50 35.59 2.57
C SER A 243 -43.55 35.10 3.56
N LEU A 244 -44.49 34.26 3.11
CA LEU A 244 -45.53 33.64 3.95
C LEU A 244 -45.07 32.30 4.56
N LEU A 245 -43.88 31.82 4.20
CA LEU A 245 -43.37 30.52 4.59
C LEU A 245 -42.18 30.66 5.55
N THR A 246 -41.93 29.61 6.32
CA THR A 246 -40.72 29.53 7.13
C THR A 246 -39.48 29.48 6.22
N PRO A 247 -38.39 30.19 6.58
CA PRO A 247 -37.16 30.17 5.81
C PRO A 247 -36.64 28.74 5.60
N CYS A 248 -36.13 28.46 4.40
CA CYS A 248 -35.54 27.17 4.11
C CYS A 248 -34.27 26.96 4.95
N ASN A 249 -34.09 25.73 5.46
CA ASN A 249 -32.82 25.34 6.07
C ASN A 249 -31.77 25.24 4.96
N PHE A 250 -30.66 25.96 5.10
CA PHE A 250 -29.54 25.84 4.17
C PHE A 250 -28.88 24.47 4.32
N LEU A 251 -28.52 23.85 3.18
CA LEU A 251 -27.82 22.58 3.17
C LEU A 251 -26.43 22.73 3.80
N ALA A 252 -26.26 22.20 5.00
CA ALA A 252 -24.95 22.04 5.61
C ALA A 252 -24.24 20.83 4.99
N GLY A 253 -22.92 20.92 4.80
CA GLY A 253 -22.12 19.76 4.43
C GLY A 253 -22.22 18.68 5.51
N TYR A 254 -22.39 17.43 5.09
CA TYR A 254 -22.39 16.29 6.01
C TYR A 254 -20.99 15.70 6.09
N ASP A 255 -20.39 15.73 7.29
CA ASP A 255 -19.12 15.07 7.57
C ASP A 255 -19.39 13.70 8.16
N TYR A 256 -19.19 12.65 7.36
CA TYR A 256 -19.35 11.25 7.77
C TYR A 256 -18.40 10.84 8.90
N PHE A 257 -17.32 11.57 9.11
CA PHE A 257 -16.29 11.25 10.09
C PHE A 257 -16.41 12.09 11.38
N ALA A 258 -17.33 13.06 11.40
CA ALA A 258 -17.55 13.91 12.57
C ALA A 258 -17.90 13.08 13.82
N GLY A 259 -17.15 13.28 14.90
CA GLY A 259 -17.30 12.55 16.16
C GLY A 259 -16.64 11.17 16.20
N SER A 260 -16.09 10.69 15.08
CA SER A 260 -15.35 9.42 15.00
C SER A 260 -13.83 9.60 15.01
N GLU A 261 -13.34 10.84 15.04
CA GLU A 261 -11.92 11.17 14.91
C GLU A 261 -11.10 10.63 16.08
N GLY A 262 -11.59 10.85 17.31
CA GLY A 262 -10.95 10.38 18.53
C GLY A 262 -10.81 8.85 18.57
N PRO A 263 -11.93 8.08 18.51
CA PRO A 263 -11.89 6.62 18.46
C PRO A 263 -10.99 6.07 17.35
N TYR A 264 -11.01 6.68 16.16
CA TYR A 264 -10.16 6.28 15.05
C TYR A 264 -8.67 6.47 15.35
N ILE A 265 -8.28 7.62 15.88
CA ILE A 265 -6.89 7.90 16.30
C ILE A 265 -6.44 6.90 17.36
N TYR A 266 -7.26 6.63 18.38
CA TYR A 266 -6.93 5.65 19.41
C TYR A 266 -6.78 4.23 18.83
N GLY A 267 -7.62 3.85 17.87
CA GLY A 267 -7.49 2.60 17.13
C GLY A 267 -6.15 2.49 16.41
N CYS A 268 -5.74 3.53 15.69
CA CYS A 268 -4.45 3.58 15.02
C CYS A 268 -3.26 3.50 16.00
N LEU A 269 -3.32 4.24 17.12
CA LEU A 269 -2.28 4.19 18.15
C LEU A 269 -2.16 2.80 18.77
N LEU A 270 -3.29 2.16 19.09
CA LEU A 270 -3.29 0.79 19.63
C LEU A 270 -2.62 -0.17 18.64
N LEU A 271 -2.98 -0.12 17.36
CA LEU A 271 -2.37 -0.96 16.32
C LEU A 271 -0.86 -0.70 16.18
N ALA A 272 -0.40 0.54 16.36
CA ALA A 272 1.02 0.88 16.33
C ALA A 272 1.79 0.42 17.58
N PHE A 273 1.18 0.49 18.77
CA PHE A 273 1.85 0.14 20.03
C PHE A 273 1.86 -1.35 20.34
N VAL A 274 0.86 -2.13 19.90
CA VAL A 274 0.82 -3.59 20.08
C VAL A 274 2.11 -4.30 19.60
N PRO A 275 2.63 -4.08 18.38
CA PRO A 275 3.87 -4.73 17.94
C PRO A 275 5.09 -4.26 18.74
N ILE A 276 5.13 -2.99 19.18
CA ILE A 276 6.22 -2.45 20.00
C ILE A 276 6.23 -3.11 21.38
N ILE A 277 5.06 -3.23 22.02
CA ILE A 277 4.91 -3.88 23.32
C ILE A 277 5.24 -5.37 23.19
N ALA A 278 4.76 -6.05 22.15
CA ALA A 278 5.07 -7.46 21.90
C ALA A 278 6.58 -7.68 21.67
N ALA A 279 7.23 -6.83 20.88
CA ALA A 279 8.68 -6.87 20.68
C ALA A 279 9.44 -6.61 21.98
N GLY A 280 9.00 -5.63 22.77
CA GLY A 280 9.57 -5.32 24.09
C GLY A 280 9.44 -6.48 25.07
N ALA A 281 8.26 -7.10 25.15
CA ALA A 281 7.99 -8.28 25.97
C ALA A 281 8.84 -9.47 25.51
N GLY A 282 8.88 -9.74 24.20
CA GLY A 282 9.71 -10.78 23.60
C GLY A 282 11.20 -10.59 23.90
N TYR A 283 11.71 -9.38 23.73
CA TYR A 283 13.08 -9.02 24.11
C TYR A 283 13.33 -9.23 25.61
N GLY A 284 12.38 -8.83 26.47
CA GLY A 284 12.42 -9.04 27.91
C GLY A 284 12.56 -10.52 28.29
N VAL A 285 11.74 -11.39 27.70
CA VAL A 285 11.78 -12.84 27.91
C VAL A 285 13.12 -13.42 27.47
N VAL A 286 13.62 -13.06 26.28
CA VAL A 286 14.93 -13.52 25.77
C VAL A 286 16.06 -13.08 26.72
N LYS A 287 16.03 -11.85 27.22
CA LYS A 287 17.05 -11.32 28.15
C LYS A 287 17.02 -12.05 29.49
N LEU A 288 15.83 -12.31 30.04
CA LEU A 288 15.66 -13.05 31.30
C LEU A 288 16.10 -14.52 31.18
N GLN A 289 15.70 -15.21 30.11
CA GLN A 289 16.12 -16.59 29.84
C GLN A 289 17.64 -16.70 29.68
N ASN A 290 18.26 -15.77 28.96
CA ASN A 290 19.72 -15.72 28.80
C ASN A 290 20.43 -15.41 30.12
N SER A 291 19.87 -14.54 30.98
CA SER A 291 20.41 -14.26 32.31
C SER A 291 20.36 -15.51 33.22
N LYS A 292 19.22 -16.21 33.26
CA LYS A 292 19.07 -17.47 34.01
C LYS A 292 20.04 -18.55 33.51
N ARG A 293 20.15 -18.73 32.19
CA ARG A 293 21.11 -19.69 31.58
C ARG A 293 22.57 -19.36 31.93
N ARG A 294 22.93 -18.07 31.99
CA ARG A 294 24.29 -17.64 32.40
C ARG A 294 24.58 -17.97 33.86
N LYS A 295 23.64 -17.66 34.78
CA LYS A 295 23.79 -17.99 36.21
C LYS A 295 23.93 -19.50 36.43
N LEU A 296 23.16 -20.31 35.70
CA LEU A 296 23.21 -21.77 35.84
C LEU A 296 24.51 -22.38 35.29
N LYS A 297 25.03 -21.87 34.16
CA LYS A 297 26.32 -22.31 33.59
C LYS A 297 27.52 -21.86 34.43
N ALA A 298 27.48 -20.66 35.02
CA ALA A 298 28.52 -20.20 35.94
C ALA A 298 28.65 -21.14 37.16
N ARG A 299 27.51 -21.51 37.78
CA ARG A 299 27.49 -22.50 38.87
C ARG A 299 27.99 -23.89 38.46
N ARG A 300 27.71 -24.34 37.23
CA ARG A 300 28.21 -25.63 36.71
C ARG A 300 29.70 -25.63 36.39
N GLU A 301 30.25 -24.51 35.90
CA GLU A 301 31.68 -24.36 35.61
C GLU A 301 32.53 -24.24 36.87
N GLU A 302 32.02 -23.59 37.94
CA GLU A 302 32.67 -23.57 39.26
C GLU A 302 32.77 -24.97 39.86
N ASN A 303 31.74 -25.81 39.72
CA ASN A 303 31.74 -27.17 40.27
C ASN A 303 32.63 -28.17 39.49
N ASN A 304 33.02 -27.89 38.24
CA ASN A 304 33.66 -28.87 37.35
C ASN A 304 35.19 -28.72 37.13
N ASN A 305 35.86 -27.70 37.66
CA ASN A 305 37.32 -27.52 37.42
C ASN A 305 38.14 -27.51 38.71
N GLY A 306 38.71 -28.68 39.05
CA GLY A 306 39.71 -28.86 40.11
C GLY A 306 41.18 -28.76 39.66
N LYS A 307 41.51 -28.09 38.54
CA LYS A 307 42.92 -27.86 38.12
C LYS A 307 43.15 -26.43 37.66
N SER A 308 44.16 -25.79 38.26
CA SER A 308 44.58 -24.41 38.01
C SER A 308 45.18 -24.27 36.61
N VAL A 309 44.43 -23.66 35.70
CA VAL A 309 44.95 -23.14 34.43
C VAL A 309 44.62 -21.67 34.43
N ASP A 310 45.64 -20.83 34.28
CA ASP A 310 45.44 -19.38 34.36
C ASP A 310 44.64 -18.92 33.13
N LYS A 311 43.42 -18.41 33.39
CA LYS A 311 42.43 -18.07 32.36
C LYS A 311 42.14 -16.58 32.46
N MET A 312 42.55 -15.81 31.46
CA MET A 312 42.27 -14.38 31.42
C MET A 312 41.13 -14.06 30.46
N VAL A 313 40.11 -13.34 30.92
CA VAL A 313 39.02 -12.85 30.06
C VAL A 313 39.43 -11.52 29.44
N VAL A 314 39.56 -11.48 28.11
CA VAL A 314 39.98 -10.29 27.37
C VAL A 314 38.96 -9.93 26.29
N LYS A 315 39.00 -8.68 25.81
CA LYS A 315 38.27 -8.25 24.62
C LYS A 315 39.24 -8.21 23.45
N GLU A 316 39.10 -9.14 22.53
CA GLU A 316 39.86 -9.17 21.28
C GLU A 316 39.19 -8.23 20.26
N TRP A 317 39.99 -7.37 19.66
CA TRP A 317 39.56 -6.48 18.60
C TRP A 317 39.80 -7.18 17.26
N LEU A 318 38.72 -7.35 16.49
CA LEU A 318 38.81 -7.94 15.14
C LEU A 318 38.97 -6.85 14.08
N HIS A 319 38.27 -5.72 14.28
CA HIS A 319 38.37 -4.49 13.47
C HIS A 319 37.94 -3.28 14.31
N LEU A 320 38.03 -2.07 13.75
CA LEU A 320 37.72 -0.79 14.42
C LEU A 320 36.38 -0.80 15.18
N ASN A 321 35.36 -1.45 14.62
CA ASN A 321 33.97 -1.39 15.09
C ASN A 321 33.49 -2.67 15.79
N HIS A 322 34.29 -3.75 15.84
CA HIS A 322 33.84 -5.02 16.42
C HIS A 322 34.85 -5.63 17.38
N LYS A 323 34.35 -5.89 18.59
CA LYS A 323 35.10 -6.46 19.71
C LYS A 323 34.39 -7.73 20.14
N ARG A 324 35.14 -8.81 20.31
CA ARG A 324 34.63 -10.06 20.87
C ARG A 324 35.24 -10.33 22.23
N LEU A 325 34.44 -10.87 23.15
CA LEU A 325 34.92 -11.31 24.45
C LEU A 325 35.46 -12.75 24.33
N VAL A 326 36.74 -12.95 24.62
CA VAL A 326 37.43 -14.24 24.51
C VAL A 326 38.16 -14.59 25.81
N LYS A 327 38.39 -15.88 26.05
CA LYS A 327 39.23 -16.37 27.14
C LYS A 327 40.61 -16.72 26.56
N VAL A 328 41.68 -16.12 27.05
CA VAL A 328 43.06 -16.52 26.73
C VAL A 328 43.46 -17.62 27.70
N LYS A 329 43.95 -18.74 27.17
CA LYS A 329 44.53 -19.84 27.94
C LYS A 329 46.01 -19.96 27.59
N PHE A 330 46.85 -20.00 28.61
CA PHE A 330 48.28 -20.27 28.49
C PHE A 330 48.55 -21.75 28.82
N GLY A 331 49.37 -22.40 27.99
CA GLY A 331 49.88 -23.74 28.25
C GLY A 331 48.94 -24.91 27.89
N PRO A 332 49.44 -26.15 27.97
CA PRO A 332 50.77 -26.54 28.51
C PRO A 332 51.94 -26.44 27.52
N ASP A 333 51.68 -26.25 26.23
CA ASP A 333 52.70 -26.11 25.18
C ASP A 333 53.21 -24.65 25.11
N GLU A 334 54.32 -24.38 24.37
CA GLU A 334 54.85 -23.04 24.06
C GLU A 334 53.92 -22.21 23.14
N ALA A 335 52.65 -22.10 23.52
CA ALA A 335 51.59 -21.48 22.75
C ALA A 335 50.51 -20.89 23.66
N PHE A 336 49.86 -19.81 23.21
CA PHE A 336 48.60 -19.36 23.81
C PHE A 336 47.41 -19.64 22.89
N TYR A 337 46.27 -19.91 23.52
CA TYR A 337 45.00 -20.21 22.86
C TYR A 337 43.99 -19.11 23.16
N THR A 338 43.38 -18.52 22.13
CA THR A 338 42.13 -17.75 22.33
C THR A 338 40.96 -18.69 22.20
N VAL A 339 40.03 -18.63 23.15
CA VAL A 339 38.91 -19.56 23.26
C VAL A 339 37.60 -18.77 23.31
N ASN A 340 36.60 -19.24 22.57
CA ASN A 340 35.29 -18.62 22.53
C ASN A 340 34.53 -18.84 23.86
N ARG A 341 33.41 -18.14 24.05
CA ARG A 341 32.48 -18.33 25.17
C ARG A 341 31.96 -19.78 25.32
N LYS A 342 32.03 -20.57 24.25
CA LYS A 342 31.63 -21.99 24.21
C LYS A 342 32.75 -22.98 24.52
N GLY A 343 33.99 -22.52 24.71
CA GLY A 343 35.15 -23.41 24.96
C GLY A 343 35.89 -23.86 23.69
N GLU A 344 35.40 -23.49 22.51
CA GLU A 344 36.02 -23.75 21.20
C GLU A 344 37.31 -22.92 21.03
N LYS A 345 38.40 -23.55 20.58
CA LYS A 345 39.66 -22.86 20.26
C LYS A 345 39.46 -22.00 19.00
N LEU A 346 39.64 -20.69 19.12
CA LEU A 346 39.52 -19.72 18.04
C LEU A 346 40.84 -19.50 17.31
N ARG A 347 41.94 -19.32 18.07
CA ARG A 347 43.29 -19.20 17.51
C ARG A 347 44.30 -19.90 18.41
N LYS A 348 45.35 -20.45 17.80
CA LYS A 348 46.59 -20.91 18.46
C LYS A 348 47.71 -20.02 17.94
N VAL A 349 48.46 -19.41 18.83
CA VAL A 349 49.71 -18.73 18.48
C VAL A 349 50.83 -19.54 19.10
N ASN A 350 51.75 -20.02 18.27
CA ASN A 350 52.85 -20.89 18.66
C ASN A 350 54.14 -20.06 18.69
N PHE A 351 54.94 -20.21 19.74
CA PHE A 351 56.19 -19.47 19.93
C PHE A 351 57.44 -20.34 19.68
N LYS A 352 57.26 -21.58 19.21
CA LYS A 352 58.37 -22.48 18.95
C LYS A 352 59.32 -21.89 17.89
N GLY A 353 60.54 -21.55 18.29
CA GLY A 353 61.58 -20.95 17.43
C GLY A 353 61.57 -19.41 17.37
N VAL A 354 60.79 -18.73 18.23
CA VAL A 354 60.80 -17.26 18.34
C VAL A 354 61.76 -16.84 19.45
N GLU A 355 62.90 -16.24 19.08
CA GLU A 355 63.92 -15.81 20.06
C GLU A 355 63.56 -14.49 20.77
N LEU A 356 62.76 -13.62 20.14
CA LEU A 356 62.37 -12.32 20.69
C LEU A 356 60.90 -12.00 20.37
N LEU A 357 60.08 -11.77 21.41
CA LEU A 357 58.70 -11.30 21.29
C LEU A 357 58.59 -9.88 21.86
N THR A 358 58.17 -8.91 21.05
CA THR A 358 57.94 -7.54 21.52
C THR A 358 56.46 -7.34 21.84
N ILE A 359 56.14 -6.84 23.04
CA ILE A 359 54.76 -6.55 23.45
C ILE A 359 54.62 -5.05 23.67
N GLU A 360 53.80 -4.40 22.84
CA GLU A 360 53.46 -2.99 23.04
C GLU A 360 52.27 -2.86 24.00
N VAL A 361 52.38 -1.95 24.98
CA VAL A 361 51.35 -1.68 25.99
C VAL A 361 50.89 -0.24 25.91
N THR A 362 49.58 0.00 25.81
CA THR A 362 49.05 1.37 25.80
C THR A 362 49.02 1.98 27.20
N GLN A 363 49.55 3.20 27.36
CA GLN A 363 49.44 4.01 28.58
C GLN A 363 48.26 4.97 28.48
N ASP A 364 47.10 4.58 28.99
CA ASP A 364 45.92 5.44 29.06
C ASP A 364 45.29 5.27 30.45
N ALA A 365 45.66 6.14 31.40
CA ALA A 365 45.36 5.96 32.83
C ALA A 365 43.86 5.85 33.17
N ARG A 366 42.98 6.29 32.26
CA ARG A 366 41.51 6.22 32.42
C ARG A 366 40.86 5.00 31.75
N LYS A 367 41.62 4.18 31.02
CA LYS A 367 41.08 3.04 30.25
C LYS A 367 41.90 1.77 30.47
N LYS A 368 41.27 0.61 30.27
CA LYS A 368 41.97 -0.68 30.36
C LYS A 368 43.09 -0.77 29.30
N PRO A 369 44.30 -1.22 29.67
CA PRO A 369 45.44 -1.30 28.77
C PRO A 369 45.16 -2.27 27.63
N MET A 370 45.69 -1.94 26.45
CA MET A 370 45.72 -2.82 25.28
C MET A 370 47.12 -3.38 25.13
N LEU A 371 47.20 -4.67 24.79
CA LEU A 371 48.44 -5.39 24.52
C LEU A 371 48.46 -5.77 23.04
N LEU A 372 49.52 -5.40 22.33
CA LEU A 372 49.75 -5.80 20.95
C LEU A 372 51.05 -6.63 20.87
N PRO A 373 50.96 -7.96 20.71
CA PRO A 373 52.12 -8.81 20.46
C PRO A 373 52.62 -8.65 19.01
N GLN A 374 53.92 -8.42 18.80
CA GLN A 374 54.57 -8.36 17.48
C GLN A 374 55.83 -9.26 17.43
N GLU A 375 56.11 -9.81 16.24
CA GLU A 375 57.24 -10.73 15.98
C GLU A 375 58.52 -10.02 15.46
N ALA A 376 58.55 -8.69 15.37
CA ALA A 376 59.72 -7.93 14.86
C ALA A 376 60.05 -6.71 15.75
N PRO A 377 61.32 -6.24 15.79
CA PRO A 377 61.72 -5.18 16.70
C PRO A 377 61.14 -3.82 16.26
N GLY A 378 60.20 -3.31 17.05
CA GLY A 378 59.73 -1.93 16.95
C GLY A 378 60.55 -1.01 17.85
N THR A 379 60.91 0.17 17.34
CA THR A 379 61.55 1.25 18.09
C THR A 379 60.59 1.82 19.15
N ASP A 380 61.12 1.96 20.37
CA ASP A 380 60.57 2.58 21.59
C ASP A 380 59.11 2.29 22.03
N SER A 381 59.01 1.89 23.30
CA SER A 381 57.96 1.09 23.93
C SER A 381 56.75 1.86 24.47
N HIS A 382 56.38 2.99 23.84
CA HIS A 382 55.29 3.84 24.31
C HIS A 382 54.39 4.31 23.17
N LEU A 383 53.12 3.86 23.17
CA LEU A 383 52.18 4.16 22.10
C LEU A 383 50.79 4.57 22.62
N PRO A 384 50.22 5.70 22.15
CA PRO A 384 48.83 6.08 22.41
C PRO A 384 47.84 5.04 21.86
N ARG A 385 46.66 4.96 22.48
CA ARG A 385 45.64 3.96 22.14
C ARG A 385 45.17 4.02 20.68
N ALA A 386 45.07 5.22 20.10
CA ALA A 386 44.66 5.39 18.70
C ALA A 386 45.72 4.83 17.74
N ASP A 387 46.99 5.12 18.03
CA ASP A 387 48.12 4.69 17.23
C ASP A 387 48.35 3.19 17.33
N ALA A 388 48.12 2.56 18.50
CA ALA A 388 48.18 1.11 18.66
C ALA A 388 47.16 0.36 17.79
N VAL A 389 45.95 0.91 17.63
CA VAL A 389 44.93 0.34 16.72
C VAL A 389 45.29 0.60 15.26
N GLN A 390 45.93 1.73 14.95
CA GLN A 390 46.39 2.03 13.60
C GLN A 390 47.64 1.24 13.18
N ARG A 391 48.56 0.92 14.09
CA ARG A 391 49.72 0.07 13.82
C ARG A 391 49.39 -1.41 13.75
N ALA A 392 48.34 -1.86 14.43
CA ALA A 392 47.93 -3.26 14.42
C ALA A 392 47.56 -3.74 12.99
N GLU A 393 48.21 -4.82 12.56
CA GLU A 393 47.85 -5.53 11.34
C GLU A 393 46.63 -6.42 11.62
N THR A 394 45.46 -5.99 11.13
CA THR A 394 44.21 -6.76 11.20
C THR A 394 44.10 -7.71 10.01
N ARG A 395 43.26 -8.74 10.11
CA ARG A 395 43.00 -9.67 9.01
C ARG A 395 42.55 -8.94 7.73
N GLU A 396 41.65 -7.97 7.84
CA GLU A 396 41.16 -7.19 6.70
C GLU A 396 42.28 -6.35 6.04
N ARG A 397 43.16 -5.75 6.85
CA ARG A 397 44.32 -5.00 6.33
C ARG A 397 45.35 -5.91 5.67
N ARG A 398 45.57 -7.10 6.25
CA ARG A 398 46.41 -8.15 5.68
C ARG A 398 45.85 -8.62 4.34
N GLU A 399 44.55 -8.91 4.26
CA GLU A 399 43.85 -9.28 3.02
C GLU A 399 44.00 -8.19 1.94
N LYS A 400 43.76 -6.90 2.27
CA LYS A 400 43.99 -5.78 1.34
C LYS A 400 45.45 -5.65 0.88
N ARG A 401 46.41 -5.86 1.78
CA ARG A 401 47.85 -5.83 1.45
C ARG A 401 48.23 -6.99 0.53
N LEU A 402 47.65 -8.18 0.74
CA LEU A 402 47.84 -9.34 -0.13
C LEU A 402 47.18 -9.13 -1.50
N GLU A 403 45.99 -8.55 -1.56
CA GLU A 403 45.36 -8.15 -2.83
C GLU A 403 46.24 -7.18 -3.61
N HIS A 404 46.80 -6.17 -2.94
CA HIS A 404 47.74 -5.24 -3.55
C HIS A 404 49.02 -5.95 -4.04
N PHE A 405 49.57 -6.87 -3.24
CA PHE A 405 50.71 -7.71 -3.64
C PHE A 405 50.44 -8.50 -4.93
N PHE A 406 49.27 -9.16 -5.04
CA PHE A 406 48.93 -9.91 -6.25
C PHE A 406 48.67 -8.99 -7.44
N CYS A 407 47.89 -7.91 -7.25
CA CYS A 407 47.62 -6.93 -8.30
C CYS A 407 48.91 -6.36 -8.89
N GLU A 408 49.90 -6.00 -8.06
CA GLU A 408 51.16 -5.46 -8.52
C GLU A 408 52.00 -6.51 -9.28
N ALA A 409 52.08 -7.75 -8.77
CA ALA A 409 52.76 -8.84 -9.46
C ALA A 409 52.13 -9.14 -10.85
N TYR A 410 50.80 -9.12 -10.95
CA TYR A 410 50.09 -9.31 -12.22
C TYR A 410 50.25 -8.11 -13.16
N ALA A 411 50.25 -6.88 -12.65
CA ALA A 411 50.46 -5.67 -13.45
C ALA A 411 51.86 -5.62 -14.07
N LEU A 412 52.90 -6.06 -13.34
CA LEU A 412 54.27 -6.13 -13.84
C LEU A 412 54.45 -7.21 -14.92
N THR A 413 53.74 -8.33 -14.82
CA THR A 413 53.85 -9.45 -15.77
C THR A 413 53.04 -9.23 -17.05
N PHE A 414 51.78 -8.80 -16.94
CA PHE A 414 50.83 -8.70 -18.05
C PHE A 414 50.51 -7.26 -18.51
N GLY A 415 50.99 -6.24 -17.82
CA GLY A 415 50.65 -4.84 -18.07
C GLY A 415 49.34 -4.40 -17.38
N PRO A 416 49.07 -3.09 -17.29
CA PRO A 416 47.86 -2.57 -16.65
C PRO A 416 46.59 -2.98 -17.43
N LYS A 417 45.47 -3.15 -16.71
CA LYS A 417 44.17 -3.42 -17.33
C LYS A 417 43.76 -2.23 -18.25
N PRO A 418 43.12 -2.48 -19.40
CA PRO A 418 42.63 -1.40 -20.27
C PRO A 418 41.62 -0.53 -19.50
N GLY A 419 41.96 0.75 -19.27
CA GLY A 419 41.08 1.73 -18.62
C GLY A 419 41.53 2.24 -17.25
N GLU A 420 42.61 1.70 -16.65
CA GLU A 420 43.09 2.11 -15.33
C GLU A 420 44.32 3.04 -15.45
N LYS A 421 44.14 4.35 -15.18
CA LYS A 421 45.24 5.33 -15.18
C LYS A 421 46.02 5.26 -13.86
N ARG A 422 47.33 5.03 -13.92
CA ARG A 422 48.25 5.07 -12.76
C ARG A 422 48.23 6.47 -12.13
N LYS A 423 47.91 6.57 -10.82
CA LYS A 423 48.20 7.77 -10.02
C LYS A 423 49.70 7.78 -9.71
N MET A 424 50.42 8.77 -10.23
CA MET A 424 51.89 8.79 -10.23
C MET A 424 52.51 9.26 -8.90
N GLU A 425 51.71 9.56 -7.86
CA GLU A 425 52.18 10.15 -6.60
C GLU A 425 52.36 9.16 -5.42
N GLU A 426 51.96 7.88 -5.51
CA GLU A 426 52.06 6.88 -4.40
C GLU A 426 53.17 5.82 -4.57
N VAL A 427 54.01 5.94 -5.61
CA VAL A 427 54.86 4.83 -6.11
C VAL A 427 56.00 4.43 -5.16
N THR A 428 56.54 5.31 -4.32
CA THR A 428 57.74 4.99 -3.51
C THR A 428 57.45 4.23 -2.22
N GLY A 429 56.28 4.41 -1.60
CA GLY A 429 55.92 3.74 -0.34
C GLY A 429 55.34 2.34 -0.55
N ASP A 430 54.47 2.19 -1.56
CA ASP A 430 53.73 0.95 -1.81
C ASP A 430 54.62 -0.15 -2.38
N VAL A 431 55.58 0.19 -3.24
CA VAL A 431 56.55 -0.78 -3.80
C VAL A 431 57.41 -1.39 -2.69
N VAL A 432 57.84 -0.58 -1.71
CA VAL A 432 58.62 -1.05 -0.56
C VAL A 432 57.79 -1.97 0.35
N MET A 433 56.50 -1.67 0.56
CA MET A 433 55.60 -2.53 1.33
C MET A 433 55.33 -3.88 0.63
N VAL A 434 55.14 -3.88 -0.68
CA VAL A 434 54.92 -5.11 -1.46
C VAL A 434 56.17 -5.99 -1.47
N MET A 435 57.35 -5.42 -1.69
CA MET A 435 58.61 -6.17 -1.69
C MET A 435 58.93 -6.84 -0.33
N ARG A 436 58.47 -6.25 0.78
CA ARG A 436 58.65 -6.79 2.13
C ARG A 436 57.56 -7.79 2.54
N THR A 437 56.54 -7.99 1.72
CA THR A 437 55.43 -8.90 2.06
C THR A 437 55.78 -10.33 1.66
N SER A 438 55.86 -11.21 2.65
CA SER A 438 55.98 -12.67 2.45
C SER A 438 54.62 -13.34 2.62
N LEU A 439 54.33 -14.36 1.83
CA LEU A 439 53.06 -15.09 1.82
C LEU A 439 53.23 -16.47 2.49
N SER A 440 52.38 -16.80 3.46
CA SER A 440 52.35 -18.15 4.05
C SER A 440 51.57 -19.14 3.17
N ARG A 441 51.80 -20.45 3.34
CA ARG A 441 51.07 -21.50 2.60
C ARG A 441 49.55 -21.38 2.70
N SER A 442 49.02 -21.03 3.87
CA SER A 442 47.58 -20.84 4.05
C SER A 442 47.03 -19.60 3.34
N GLU A 443 47.82 -18.53 3.26
CA GLU A 443 47.43 -17.31 2.54
C GLU A 443 47.50 -17.53 1.03
N PHE A 444 48.52 -18.24 0.54
CA PHE A 444 48.63 -18.68 -0.86
C PHE A 444 47.45 -19.57 -1.28
N ALA A 445 47.10 -20.55 -0.44
CA ALA A 445 45.93 -21.40 -0.67
C ALA A 445 44.63 -20.59 -0.74
N SER A 446 44.46 -19.66 0.20
CA SER A 446 43.26 -18.81 0.27
C SER A 446 43.14 -17.91 -0.97
N ALA A 447 44.26 -17.40 -1.49
CA ALA A 447 44.28 -16.58 -2.72
C ALA A 447 43.86 -17.39 -3.96
N LEU A 448 44.19 -18.69 -4.00
CA LEU A 448 43.76 -19.62 -5.05
C LEU A 448 42.35 -20.19 -4.82
N GLY A 449 41.70 -19.87 -3.70
CA GLY A 449 40.41 -20.46 -3.32
C GLY A 449 40.49 -21.94 -2.93
N MET A 450 41.67 -22.42 -2.54
CA MET A 450 41.94 -23.83 -2.21
C MET A 450 42.23 -24.03 -0.72
N LYS A 451 42.12 -25.27 -0.24
CA LYS A 451 42.50 -25.61 1.14
C LYS A 451 44.03 -25.66 1.27
N GLY A 452 44.58 -25.15 2.38
CA GLY A 452 46.03 -25.14 2.62
C GLY A 452 46.71 -26.52 2.63
N ASP A 453 45.92 -27.58 2.84
CA ASP A 453 46.40 -28.97 2.84
C ASP A 453 46.29 -29.69 1.49
N ASP A 454 45.75 -29.03 0.46
CA ASP A 454 45.62 -29.58 -0.88
C ASP A 454 47.01 -29.93 -1.46
N VAL A 455 47.07 -31.05 -2.19
CA VAL A 455 48.29 -31.57 -2.81
C VAL A 455 48.85 -30.56 -3.81
N PHE A 456 47.98 -29.95 -4.60
CA PHE A 456 48.38 -28.93 -5.57
C PHE A 456 49.00 -27.70 -4.90
N VAL A 457 48.38 -27.21 -3.81
CA VAL A 457 48.87 -26.06 -3.06
C VAL A 457 50.23 -26.36 -2.46
N LYS A 458 50.42 -27.53 -1.82
CA LYS A 458 51.70 -27.93 -1.24
C LYS A 458 52.81 -27.99 -2.29
N MET A 459 52.53 -28.56 -3.45
CA MET A 459 53.51 -28.70 -4.53
C MET A 459 53.86 -27.37 -5.17
N MET A 460 52.85 -26.59 -5.56
CA MET A 460 53.08 -25.28 -6.16
C MET A 460 53.80 -24.35 -5.18
N PHE A 461 53.43 -24.40 -3.89
CA PHE A 461 54.12 -23.63 -2.85
C PHE A 461 55.61 -23.98 -2.76
N ASN A 462 55.95 -25.28 -2.74
CA ASN A 462 57.35 -25.73 -2.68
C ASN A 462 58.13 -25.48 -3.98
N ILE A 463 57.46 -25.30 -5.12
CA ILE A 463 58.12 -24.95 -6.40
C ILE A 463 58.41 -23.46 -6.46
N VAL A 464 57.50 -22.64 -5.91
CA VAL A 464 57.64 -21.19 -5.88
C VAL A 464 58.66 -20.76 -4.82
N ASP A 465 58.65 -21.40 -3.65
CA ASP A 465 59.59 -21.20 -2.53
C ASP A 465 60.97 -21.78 -2.91
N LYS A 466 61.86 -20.92 -3.41
CA LYS A 466 63.18 -21.30 -3.93
C LYS A 466 64.22 -21.38 -2.81
N ASP A 467 64.08 -20.55 -1.78
CA ASP A 467 65.00 -20.51 -0.64
C ASP A 467 64.63 -21.48 0.48
N GLY A 468 63.41 -22.03 0.46
CA GLY A 468 62.94 -23.05 1.39
C GLY A 468 62.60 -22.50 2.77
N ASP A 469 62.36 -21.20 2.91
CA ASP A 469 62.08 -20.54 4.19
C ASP A 469 60.65 -20.79 4.70
N GLY A 470 59.82 -21.48 3.90
CA GLY A 470 58.44 -21.83 4.23
C GLY A 470 57.46 -20.67 4.02
N ARG A 471 57.89 -19.59 3.37
CA ARG A 471 57.11 -18.44 2.93
C ARG A 471 57.42 -18.21 1.43
N ILE A 472 56.62 -17.38 0.78
CA ILE A 472 56.88 -16.96 -0.61
C ILE A 472 57.11 -15.46 -0.60
N SER A 473 58.30 -15.04 -1.02
CA SER A 473 58.63 -13.63 -1.23
C SER A 473 58.01 -13.08 -2.52
N PHE A 474 57.93 -11.75 -2.64
CA PHE A 474 57.43 -11.10 -3.86
C PHE A 474 58.23 -11.50 -5.10
N GLN A 475 59.55 -11.60 -4.98
CA GLN A 475 60.43 -11.91 -6.11
C GLN A 475 60.24 -13.35 -6.60
N GLU A 476 60.13 -14.31 -5.70
CA GLU A 476 59.87 -15.72 -6.03
C GLU A 476 58.53 -15.91 -6.74
N PHE A 477 57.50 -15.22 -6.24
CA PHE A 477 56.19 -15.23 -6.86
C PHE A 477 56.25 -14.59 -8.26
N LEU A 478 56.86 -13.41 -8.40
CA LEU A 478 56.97 -12.70 -9.66
C LEU A 478 57.75 -13.50 -10.71
N ASP A 479 58.92 -14.05 -10.35
CA ASP A 479 59.73 -14.89 -11.21
C ASP A 479 58.91 -16.06 -11.76
N THR A 480 58.13 -16.71 -10.89
CA THR A 480 57.31 -17.85 -11.28
C THR A 480 56.20 -17.44 -12.26
N VAL A 481 55.51 -16.33 -12.00
CA VAL A 481 54.46 -15.81 -12.91
C VAL A 481 55.04 -15.36 -14.26
N VAL A 482 56.23 -14.73 -14.27
CA VAL A 482 56.94 -14.37 -15.51
C VAL A 482 57.35 -15.62 -16.29
N LEU A 483 57.85 -16.65 -15.62
CA LEU A 483 58.24 -17.91 -16.25
C LEU A 483 57.03 -18.61 -16.90
N PHE A 484 55.88 -18.66 -16.22
CA PHE A 484 54.66 -19.24 -16.79
C PHE A 484 54.06 -18.41 -17.93
N SER A 485 54.19 -17.09 -17.91
CA SER A 485 53.64 -16.22 -18.95
C SER A 485 54.56 -16.12 -20.17
N LYS A 486 55.82 -15.72 -19.98
CA LYS A 486 56.77 -15.34 -21.04
C LYS A 486 57.93 -16.31 -21.24
N GLY A 487 58.08 -17.33 -20.39
CA GLY A 487 59.15 -18.34 -20.53
C GLY A 487 59.05 -19.19 -21.80
N HIS A 488 60.15 -19.85 -22.15
CA HIS A 488 60.19 -20.79 -23.27
C HIS A 488 59.38 -22.05 -22.95
N THR A 489 58.94 -22.74 -24.00
CA THR A 489 58.09 -23.94 -23.89
C THR A 489 58.75 -25.05 -23.06
N GLU A 490 60.08 -25.21 -23.18
CA GLU A 490 60.90 -26.15 -22.39
C GLU A 490 60.79 -25.90 -20.88
N ASP A 491 60.92 -24.64 -20.43
CA ASP A 491 60.91 -24.30 -19.00
C ASP A 491 59.52 -24.51 -18.38
N LYS A 492 58.47 -24.21 -19.16
CA LYS A 492 57.08 -24.46 -18.78
C LYS A 492 56.81 -25.96 -18.63
N LEU A 493 57.30 -26.77 -19.59
CA LEU A 493 57.16 -28.22 -19.57
C LEU A 493 57.91 -28.87 -18.40
N ARG A 494 59.07 -28.33 -18.00
CA ARG A 494 59.79 -28.83 -16.81
C ARG A 494 58.96 -28.67 -15.54
N ILE A 495 58.38 -27.50 -15.28
CA ILE A 495 57.56 -27.28 -14.08
C ILE A 495 56.30 -28.14 -14.11
N ILE A 496 55.62 -28.22 -15.25
CA ILE A 496 54.42 -29.06 -15.41
C ILE A 496 54.77 -30.54 -15.23
N SER A 497 55.90 -31.00 -15.77
CA SER A 497 56.40 -32.37 -15.59
C SER A 497 56.76 -32.67 -14.14
N THR A 498 57.39 -31.74 -13.41
CA THR A 498 57.68 -31.90 -11.97
C THR A 498 56.39 -31.99 -11.16
N CYS A 499 55.39 -31.15 -11.44
CA CYS A 499 54.06 -31.25 -10.83
C CYS A 499 53.38 -32.60 -11.17
N ALA A 500 53.35 -32.99 -12.45
CA ALA A 500 52.64 -34.18 -12.93
C ALA A 500 53.27 -35.49 -12.42
N THR A 501 54.59 -35.61 -12.45
CA THR A 501 55.32 -36.79 -11.97
C THR A 501 55.13 -36.98 -10.47
N THR A 502 55.09 -35.89 -9.70
CA THR A 502 54.92 -35.94 -8.24
C THR A 502 53.46 -36.17 -7.83
N ILE A 503 52.48 -35.62 -8.57
CA ILE A 503 51.05 -35.94 -8.38
C ILE A 503 50.80 -37.42 -8.68
N ALA A 504 51.39 -37.96 -9.75
CA ALA A 504 51.29 -39.38 -10.09
C ALA A 504 51.88 -40.28 -8.99
N MET A 505 53.03 -39.90 -8.42
CA MET A 505 53.62 -40.60 -7.27
C MET A 505 52.74 -40.53 -6.01
N ALA A 506 52.17 -39.36 -5.69
CA ALA A 506 51.30 -39.19 -4.53
C ALA A 506 49.95 -39.92 -4.66
N SER A 507 49.43 -40.09 -5.89
CA SER A 507 48.24 -40.89 -6.18
C SER A 507 48.51 -42.40 -6.15
N SER A 508 49.77 -42.83 -6.28
CA SER A 508 50.15 -44.24 -6.21
C SER A 508 50.35 -44.75 -4.77
N THR A 509 50.37 -43.86 -3.77
CA THR A 509 50.53 -44.19 -2.34
C THR A 509 49.25 -43.98 -1.53
N LYS A 510 48.09 -44.30 -2.12
CA LYS A 510 46.81 -44.43 -1.40
C LYS A 510 46.16 -45.76 -1.66
#